data_AF-A0A2V1NFB4-F1
#
_entry.id   AF-A0A2V1NFB4-F1
#
_cell.length_a   1.000
_cell.length_b   1.000
_cell.length_c   1.000
_cell.angle_alpha   90.00
_cell.angle_beta   90.00
_cell.angle_gamma   90.00
#
_symmetry.space_group_name_H-M   'P 1'
#
loop_
_entity.id
_entity.type
_entity.pdbx_description
1 polymer ?
#
loop_
_entity_poly.entity_id
_entity_poly.type
_entity_poly.pdbx_seq_one_letter_code
_entity_poly.pdbx_strand_id
1 'polypeptide(L)'
;MTQETLPPAPEPGREGRALQGHAPQGRSPEGPASEGRAPQHHALRHRALQPPTPQSPPPDRPSRRTLLAGAAVGLGGVVATGCTRFAPPAPGTEHPSPRRQQGIATAQQRSALILALDLAPDLTGRAAAEALARALTRWTPLLQRPEDPALTATLGFGPALPARLGRTPPDLLRDLPAFPGDNLTHRTADLVLQFCAPTPGALTAQATTLLTEAAGTFRTRWRQPAHLPPTPPGQTPRNLLGFKDGTENPTPEECERWIWTDDATYLVVRRIHLKVKEFTSLPLTTQERAIGRHRDSGAPLGRRHEHDDVDVFAKTPEGRYTTPLHAHVRAASPRYDGGARMLRRGYTYDNGPADRGLLFLAYMRDPALFTRVQERLTSRDDLHPYTEHRASAVAYVPPAPAPGEYLGERFLDS
;
A
#
# COMPACT_ATOMS: atom_id res chain seq x y z
N MET A 1 -6.70 22.91 -59.69
CA MET A 1 -6.32 21.60 -60.27
C MET A 1 -5.58 20.88 -59.15
N THR A 2 -6.07 19.83 -58.50
CA THR A 2 -7.14 18.85 -58.76
C THR A 2 -7.55 18.35 -57.37
N GLN A 3 -8.84 18.46 -57.01
CA GLN A 3 -9.39 17.79 -55.83
C GLN A 3 -9.75 16.36 -56.22
N GLU A 4 -9.26 15.39 -55.47
CA GLU A 4 -9.49 13.97 -55.67
C GLU A 4 -10.68 13.54 -54.80
N THR A 5 -11.75 13.09 -55.46
CA THR A 5 -13.05 12.75 -54.86
C THR A 5 -13.06 11.28 -54.46
N LEU A 6 -13.23 10.97 -53.16
CA LEU A 6 -13.50 9.60 -52.67
C LEU A 6 -14.99 9.25 -52.79
N PRO A 7 -15.37 8.00 -53.11
CA PRO A 7 -16.77 7.58 -53.23
C PRO A 7 -17.43 7.24 -51.87
N PRO A 8 -18.77 7.32 -51.76
CA PRO A 8 -19.49 7.11 -50.50
C PRO A 8 -19.73 5.63 -50.16
N ALA A 9 -19.86 5.35 -48.86
CA ALA A 9 -20.21 4.04 -48.28
C ALA A 9 -21.72 3.71 -48.46
N PRO A 10 -22.10 2.41 -48.54
CA PRO A 10 -23.51 2.01 -48.61
C PRO A 10 -24.14 1.82 -47.23
N GLU A 11 -25.35 2.37 -47.02
CA GLU A 11 -26.27 1.99 -45.93
C GLU A 11 -27.45 1.10 -46.44
N PRO A 12 -28.46 0.71 -45.63
CA PRO A 12 -28.61 -0.67 -45.15
C PRO A 12 -29.89 -1.35 -45.68
N GLY A 13 -29.78 -2.63 -46.07
CA GLY A 13 -30.93 -3.44 -46.46
C GLY A 13 -31.67 -4.04 -45.26
N ARG A 14 -32.93 -3.62 -45.06
CA ARG A 14 -33.93 -4.23 -44.17
C ARG A 14 -34.77 -5.27 -44.94
N GLU A 15 -35.26 -6.25 -44.16
CA GLU A 15 -36.49 -7.06 -44.31
C GLU A 15 -36.30 -8.58 -44.49
N GLY A 16 -36.97 -9.33 -43.61
CA GLY A 16 -37.09 -10.79 -43.62
C GLY A 16 -37.60 -11.34 -42.30
N ARG A 17 -38.93 -11.42 -42.17
CA ARG A 17 -39.73 -11.65 -40.96
C ARG A 17 -39.97 -13.15 -40.68
N ALA A 18 -40.07 -13.47 -39.39
CA ALA A 18 -40.85 -14.54 -38.73
C ALA A 18 -40.57 -16.02 -39.07
N LEU A 19 -40.32 -16.82 -38.02
CA LEU A 19 -41.08 -18.03 -37.71
C LEU A 19 -41.06 -18.29 -36.19
N GLN A 20 -42.26 -18.37 -35.60
CA GLN A 20 -42.56 -18.79 -34.23
C GLN A 20 -42.52 -20.32 -34.13
N GLY A 21 -42.09 -20.86 -32.99
CA GLY A 21 -42.10 -22.30 -32.73
C GLY A 21 -41.96 -22.66 -31.24
N HIS A 22 -43.09 -22.65 -30.54
CA HIS A 22 -43.54 -23.59 -29.51
C HIS A 22 -42.56 -24.13 -28.45
N ALA A 23 -42.84 -23.75 -27.20
CA ALA A 23 -42.52 -24.51 -26.00
C ALA A 23 -43.50 -25.70 -25.80
N PRO A 24 -43.10 -26.75 -25.06
CA PRO A 24 -44.06 -27.56 -24.33
C PRO A 24 -43.85 -27.47 -22.81
N GLN A 25 -44.95 -27.25 -22.10
CA GLN A 25 -45.12 -27.58 -20.69
C GLN A 25 -45.33 -29.10 -20.55
N GLY A 26 -44.86 -29.70 -19.44
CA GLY A 26 -45.19 -31.11 -19.15
C GLY A 26 -44.57 -31.69 -17.89
N ARG A 27 -45.27 -31.51 -16.77
CA ARG A 27 -45.50 -32.43 -15.63
C ARG A 27 -44.34 -33.06 -14.83
N SER A 28 -44.43 -32.83 -13.51
CA SER A 28 -43.93 -33.68 -12.42
C SER A 28 -44.47 -35.12 -12.48
N PRO A 29 -43.76 -36.05 -11.82
CA PRO A 29 -44.41 -37.01 -10.95
C PRO A 29 -43.81 -37.08 -9.54
N GLU A 30 -44.69 -37.36 -8.59
CA GLU A 30 -44.43 -37.64 -7.18
C GLU A 30 -43.78 -39.02 -6.95
N GLY A 31 -42.88 -39.10 -5.96
CA GLY A 31 -42.65 -40.26 -5.06
C GLY A 31 -42.09 -41.58 -5.64
N PRO A 32 -41.52 -42.48 -4.80
CA PRO A 32 -41.75 -42.61 -3.37
C PRO A 32 -40.49 -42.61 -2.49
N ALA A 33 -40.75 -42.57 -1.18
CA ALA A 33 -39.81 -42.71 -0.09
C ALA A 33 -39.06 -44.05 -0.10
N SER A 34 -37.78 -44.02 0.30
CA SER A 34 -37.10 -45.18 0.86
C SER A 34 -36.21 -44.74 2.02
N GLU A 35 -36.60 -45.18 3.20
CA GLU A 35 -35.84 -45.15 4.45
C GLU A 35 -34.51 -45.89 4.26
N GLY A 36 -33.42 -45.28 4.72
CA GLY A 36 -32.05 -45.79 4.55
C GLY A 36 -31.14 -45.35 5.68
N ARG A 37 -31.51 -45.73 6.90
CA ARG A 37 -30.66 -46.08 8.06
C ARG A 37 -29.19 -45.63 7.98
N ALA A 38 -28.86 -44.51 8.65
CA ALA A 38 -27.48 -44.16 8.99
C ALA A 38 -26.94 -45.10 10.10
N PRO A 39 -25.73 -45.67 9.98
CA PRO A 39 -25.11 -46.43 11.06
C PRO A 39 -24.54 -45.47 12.11
N GLN A 40 -24.98 -45.69 13.35
CA GLN A 40 -24.44 -45.09 14.56
C GLN A 40 -22.98 -45.52 14.74
N HIS A 41 -22.03 -44.57 14.66
CA HIS A 41 -20.66 -44.83 15.07
C HIS A 41 -20.56 -44.75 16.59
N HIS A 42 -20.25 -45.91 17.17
CA HIS A 42 -19.91 -46.13 18.56
C HIS A 42 -18.80 -45.16 19.03
N ALA A 43 -19.11 -44.33 20.03
CA ALA A 43 -18.13 -43.57 20.78
C ALA A 43 -17.28 -44.52 21.64
N LEU A 44 -16.07 -44.84 21.18
CA LEU A 44 -15.04 -45.47 22.00
C LEU A 44 -14.33 -44.40 22.84
N ARG A 45 -14.58 -44.45 24.15
CA ARG A 45 -13.86 -43.67 25.17
C ARG A 45 -12.41 -44.15 25.24
N HIS A 46 -11.49 -43.43 24.61
CA HIS A 46 -10.06 -43.53 24.93
C HIS A 46 -9.70 -42.54 26.03
N ARG A 47 -9.43 -43.08 27.22
CA ARG A 47 -8.86 -42.41 28.39
C ARG A 47 -7.40 -42.08 28.08
N ALA A 48 -7.12 -40.84 27.69
CA ALA A 48 -5.75 -40.35 27.54
C ALA A 48 -5.15 -40.03 28.93
N LEU A 49 -4.02 -40.67 29.23
CA LEU A 49 -3.17 -40.39 30.39
C LEU A 49 -2.49 -39.02 30.19
N GLN A 50 -2.60 -38.14 31.18
CA GLN A 50 -1.90 -36.86 31.23
C GLN A 50 -0.40 -37.08 31.49
N PRO A 51 0.52 -36.42 30.76
CA PRO A 51 1.92 -36.33 31.16
C PRO A 51 2.11 -35.27 32.27
N PRO A 52 3.09 -35.44 33.17
CA PRO A 52 3.33 -34.50 34.27
C PRO A 52 3.96 -33.18 33.78
N THR A 53 3.55 -32.10 34.42
CA THR A 53 4.07 -30.73 34.28
C THR A 53 5.51 -30.62 34.81
N PRO A 54 6.44 -29.96 34.08
CA PRO A 54 7.75 -29.61 34.63
C PRO A 54 7.63 -28.41 35.58
N GLN A 55 8.09 -28.59 36.82
CA GLN A 55 8.26 -27.53 37.82
C GLN A 55 9.54 -26.74 37.54
N SER A 56 9.46 -25.41 37.55
CA SER A 56 10.61 -24.51 37.48
C SER A 56 11.42 -24.50 38.78
N PRO A 57 12.77 -24.45 38.74
CA PRO A 57 13.58 -24.27 39.94
C PRO A 57 13.56 -22.80 40.45
N PRO A 58 13.81 -22.57 41.76
CA PRO A 58 13.77 -21.23 42.37
C PRO A 58 15.00 -20.37 42.00
N PRO A 59 14.91 -19.03 42.12
CA PRO A 59 16.01 -18.12 41.78
C PRO A 59 17.10 -18.06 42.85
N ASP A 60 18.36 -18.14 42.42
CA ASP A 60 19.55 -17.89 43.23
C ASP A 60 19.66 -16.42 43.65
N ARG A 61 19.97 -16.19 44.93
CA ARG A 61 20.29 -14.87 45.50
C ARG A 61 21.79 -14.57 45.34
N PRO A 62 22.21 -13.34 45.00
CA PRO A 62 23.63 -12.98 44.99
C PRO A 62 24.14 -12.69 46.42
N SER A 63 25.27 -13.31 46.79
CA SER A 63 25.97 -13.04 48.04
C SER A 63 26.95 -11.86 47.90
N ARG A 64 27.06 -11.09 48.98
CA ARG A 64 28.01 -9.98 49.18
C ARG A 64 29.34 -10.50 49.73
N ARG A 65 30.46 -10.03 49.17
CA ARG A 65 31.87 -9.95 49.65
C ARG A 65 32.77 -10.31 48.44
N THR A 66 33.75 -9.53 48.01
CA THR A 66 34.76 -8.81 48.80
C THR A 66 35.34 -7.68 47.96
N LEU A 67 35.32 -6.46 48.51
CA LEU A 67 36.17 -5.33 48.13
C LEU A 67 37.49 -5.50 48.89
N LEU A 68 38.64 -5.47 48.21
CA LEU A 68 39.91 -5.02 48.78
C LEU A 68 40.86 -4.56 47.67
N ALA A 69 41.49 -3.44 47.96
CA ALA A 69 42.30 -2.60 47.09
C ALA A 69 43.71 -3.16 46.85
N GLY A 70 44.32 -2.74 45.73
CA GLY A 70 45.74 -2.91 45.47
C GLY A 70 46.17 -2.04 44.29
N ALA A 71 46.71 -0.86 44.59
CA ALA A 71 47.40 -0.01 43.63
C ALA A 71 48.83 -0.52 43.40
N ALA A 72 49.22 -0.73 42.15
CA ALA A 72 50.61 -0.85 41.74
C ALA A 72 50.78 -0.21 40.35
N VAL A 73 51.63 0.81 40.30
CA VAL A 73 52.05 1.54 39.10
C VAL A 73 53.03 0.67 38.31
N GLY A 74 52.82 0.54 36.98
CA GLY A 74 53.76 -0.11 36.09
C GLY A 74 53.46 0.20 34.61
N LEU A 75 54.39 0.89 33.95
CA LEU A 75 54.41 1.22 32.53
C LEU A 75 54.27 -0.03 31.64
N GLY A 76 53.39 0.02 30.65
CA GLY A 76 53.31 -0.97 29.57
C GLY A 76 52.24 -0.59 28.55
N GLY A 77 52.66 0.04 27.46
CA GLY A 77 51.76 0.42 26.37
C GLY A 77 51.16 -0.80 25.67
N VAL A 78 49.84 -0.93 25.74
CA VAL A 78 49.03 -1.66 24.77
C VAL A 78 47.88 -0.72 24.40
N VAL A 79 47.92 -0.18 23.18
CA VAL A 79 46.79 0.52 22.59
C VAL A 79 45.75 -0.53 22.24
N ALA A 80 44.90 -0.87 23.21
CA ALA A 80 43.62 -1.47 22.92
C ALA A 80 42.74 -0.35 22.36
N THR A 81 42.69 -0.22 21.04
CA THR A 81 41.63 0.51 20.34
C THR A 81 40.31 -0.07 20.80
N GLY A 82 39.71 0.56 21.80
CA GLY A 82 38.39 0.25 22.28
C GLY A 82 37.46 0.33 21.07
N CYS A 83 36.80 -0.79 20.77
CA CYS A 83 35.60 -0.77 19.96
C CYS A 83 34.63 0.16 20.69
N THR A 84 34.62 1.43 20.29
CA THR A 84 33.50 2.32 20.55
C THR A 84 32.34 1.66 19.85
N ARG A 85 31.58 0.86 20.59
CA ARG A 85 30.20 0.55 20.24
C ARG A 85 29.59 1.92 19.98
N PHE A 86 29.31 2.21 18.71
CA PHE A 86 28.43 3.29 18.33
C PHE A 86 27.16 3.02 19.13
N ALA A 87 26.94 3.78 20.21
CA ALA A 87 25.62 3.91 20.75
C ALA A 87 24.78 4.49 19.60
N PRO A 88 23.65 3.87 19.23
CA PRO A 88 22.75 4.53 18.30
C PRO A 88 22.48 5.95 18.83
N PRO A 89 22.51 6.98 17.98
CA PRO A 89 22.16 8.31 18.44
C PRO A 89 20.80 8.23 19.13
N ALA A 90 20.67 8.92 20.27
CA ALA A 90 19.36 9.07 20.89
C ALA A 90 18.39 9.58 19.82
N PRO A 91 17.20 8.98 19.66
CA PRO A 91 16.26 9.39 18.62
C PRO A 91 16.02 10.88 18.75
N GLY A 92 16.19 11.62 17.65
CA GLY A 92 15.77 12.99 17.54
C GLY A 92 14.29 13.05 17.93
N THR A 93 14.01 13.69 19.07
CA THR A 93 12.69 13.73 19.69
C THR A 93 11.81 14.82 19.09
N GLU A 94 11.75 14.95 17.76
CA GLU A 94 10.56 15.55 17.17
C GLU A 94 9.49 14.47 17.15
N HIS A 95 8.56 14.55 18.10
CA HIS A 95 7.31 13.81 17.96
C HIS A 95 6.70 14.16 16.60
N PRO A 96 6.19 13.19 15.82
CA PRO A 96 5.50 13.48 14.58
C PRO A 96 4.49 14.61 14.84
N SER A 97 4.52 15.66 14.02
CA SER A 97 3.62 16.80 14.20
C SER A 97 2.20 16.28 14.45
N PRO A 98 1.52 16.72 15.54
CA PRO A 98 0.15 16.28 15.83
C PRO A 98 -0.82 16.75 14.74
N ARG A 99 -0.38 17.67 13.87
CA ARG A 99 -1.10 18.14 12.70
C ARG A 99 -0.93 17.23 11.48
N ARG A 100 -0.18 16.12 11.56
CA ARG A 100 -0.11 15.12 10.48
C ARG A 100 -1.13 14.02 10.71
N GLN A 101 -1.82 13.64 9.64
CA GLN A 101 -2.73 12.49 9.71
C GLN A 101 -1.97 11.20 10.01
N GLN A 102 -2.63 10.30 10.74
CA GLN A 102 -2.09 8.99 11.08
C GLN A 102 -2.05 8.06 9.85
N GLY A 103 -1.35 6.92 9.95
CA GLY A 103 -1.28 5.92 8.88
C GLY A 103 -0.26 6.23 7.79
N ILE A 104 0.51 7.32 7.93
CA ILE A 104 1.58 7.71 6.99
C ILE A 104 2.95 7.38 7.59
N ALA A 105 3.38 8.17 8.59
CA ALA A 105 4.60 7.92 9.35
C ALA A 105 4.42 6.83 10.43
N THR A 106 3.17 6.45 10.74
CA THR A 106 2.90 5.33 11.65
C THR A 106 3.50 4.05 11.09
N ALA A 107 4.14 3.25 11.95
CA ALA A 107 4.66 1.94 11.60
C ALA A 107 3.63 1.13 10.80
N GLN A 108 4.06 0.48 9.72
CA GLN A 108 3.15 -0.20 8.80
C GLN A 108 2.43 -1.36 9.49
N GLN A 109 1.10 -1.27 9.56
CA GLN A 109 0.27 -2.24 10.28
C GLN A 109 -0.08 -3.42 9.39
N ARG A 110 -0.49 -4.54 9.98
CA ARG A 110 -0.71 -5.81 9.26
C ARG A 110 -1.82 -5.74 8.22
N SER A 111 -2.90 -5.02 8.48
CA SER A 111 -4.06 -4.95 7.59
C SER A 111 -4.25 -3.52 7.11
N ALA A 112 -4.69 -3.36 5.86
CA ALA A 112 -5.12 -2.10 5.30
C ALA A 112 -6.42 -2.26 4.51
N LEU A 113 -7.17 -1.17 4.43
CA LEU A 113 -8.35 -1.05 3.60
C LEU A 113 -8.33 0.32 2.93
N ILE A 114 -8.31 0.32 1.59
CA ILE A 114 -8.52 1.54 0.82
C ILE A 114 -9.97 1.61 0.37
N LEU A 115 -10.59 2.76 0.60
CA LEU A 115 -11.94 3.08 0.19
C LEU A 115 -11.89 4.36 -0.66
N ALA A 116 -12.23 4.23 -1.93
CA ALA A 116 -12.34 5.35 -2.86
C ALA A 116 -13.81 5.72 -3.04
N LEU A 117 -14.14 6.99 -2.85
CA LEU A 117 -15.51 7.50 -2.88
C LEU A 117 -15.64 8.64 -3.87
N ASP A 118 -16.81 8.73 -4.50
CA ASP A 118 -17.22 9.88 -5.30
C ASP A 118 -18.39 10.56 -4.59
N LEU A 119 -18.47 11.90 -4.61
CA LEU A 119 -19.68 12.61 -4.17
C LEU A 119 -20.86 12.17 -5.03
N ALA A 120 -22.06 12.09 -4.45
CA ALA A 120 -23.27 11.80 -5.20
C ALA A 120 -23.40 12.74 -6.42
N PRO A 121 -23.73 12.24 -7.62
CA PRO A 121 -23.58 12.99 -8.87
C PRO A 121 -24.45 14.26 -8.95
N ASP A 122 -25.55 14.29 -8.20
CA ASP A 122 -26.46 15.42 -8.03
C ASP A 122 -25.90 16.54 -7.13
N LEU A 123 -24.88 16.24 -6.31
CA LEU A 123 -24.19 17.22 -5.50
C LEU A 123 -23.14 17.96 -6.33
N THR A 124 -23.39 19.25 -6.57
CA THR A 124 -22.46 20.18 -7.23
C THR A 124 -22.47 21.56 -6.56
N GLY A 125 -21.40 22.34 -6.78
CA GLY A 125 -21.25 23.71 -6.29
C GLY A 125 -21.45 23.83 -4.78
N ARG A 126 -22.22 24.83 -4.36
CA ARG A 126 -22.50 25.10 -2.95
C ARG A 126 -23.16 23.92 -2.22
N ALA A 127 -24.10 23.22 -2.86
CA ALA A 127 -24.77 22.07 -2.25
C ALA A 127 -23.78 20.93 -1.98
N ALA A 128 -22.83 20.70 -2.90
CA ALA A 128 -21.74 19.74 -2.68
C ALA A 128 -20.82 20.16 -1.54
N ALA A 129 -20.42 21.44 -1.49
CA ALA A 129 -19.56 21.95 -0.43
C ALA A 129 -20.21 21.80 0.95
N GLU A 130 -21.49 22.16 1.08
CA GLU A 130 -22.22 22.02 2.35
C GLU A 130 -22.45 20.56 2.75
N ALA A 131 -22.75 19.67 1.78
CA ALA A 131 -22.91 18.24 2.05
C ALA A 131 -21.58 17.60 2.49
N LEU A 132 -20.49 17.91 1.80
CA LEU A 132 -19.15 17.46 2.15
C LEU A 132 -18.72 17.98 3.52
N ALA A 133 -18.87 19.28 3.79
CA ALA A 133 -18.54 19.87 5.09
C ALA A 133 -19.30 19.15 6.22
N ARG A 134 -20.63 18.97 6.10
CA ARG A 134 -21.43 18.22 7.08
C ARG A 134 -20.93 16.79 7.29
N ALA A 135 -20.56 16.09 6.21
CA ALA A 135 -20.04 14.72 6.31
C ALA A 135 -18.67 14.69 6.99
N LEU A 136 -17.75 15.59 6.63
CA LEU A 136 -16.43 15.68 7.23
C LEU A 136 -16.48 16.09 8.70
N THR A 137 -17.37 16.99 9.09
CA THR A 137 -17.61 17.31 10.51
C THR A 137 -18.01 16.06 11.31
N ARG A 138 -18.94 15.24 10.79
CA ARG A 138 -19.35 13.98 11.45
C ARG A 138 -18.24 12.93 11.44
N TRP A 139 -17.49 12.80 10.35
CA TRP A 139 -16.42 11.82 10.21
C TRP A 139 -15.16 12.16 11.00
N THR A 140 -14.87 13.44 11.24
CA THR A 140 -13.65 13.88 11.93
C THR A 140 -13.40 13.16 13.26
N PRO A 141 -14.33 13.10 14.22
CA PRO A 141 -14.10 12.36 15.46
C PRO A 141 -13.82 10.87 15.22
N LEU A 142 -14.55 10.25 14.28
CA LEU A 142 -14.41 8.84 13.92
C LEU A 142 -13.07 8.51 13.23
N LEU A 143 -12.47 9.49 12.53
CA LEU A 143 -11.18 9.35 11.85
C LEU A 143 -10.01 9.67 12.78
N GLN A 144 -10.15 10.68 13.64
CA GLN A 144 -9.10 11.12 14.56
C GLN A 144 -8.98 10.22 15.80
N ARG A 145 -10.10 9.64 16.25
CA ARG A 145 -10.17 8.75 17.40
C ARG A 145 -11.10 7.56 17.08
N PRO A 146 -10.64 6.62 16.25
CA PRO A 146 -11.40 5.41 15.96
C PRO A 146 -11.73 4.61 17.21
N GLU A 147 -12.79 3.79 17.15
CA GLU A 147 -13.19 2.93 18.27
C GLU A 147 -12.11 1.90 18.66
N ASP A 148 -11.44 1.32 17.66
CA ASP A 148 -10.23 0.53 17.87
C ASP A 148 -9.03 1.49 18.01
N PRO A 149 -8.40 1.62 19.19
CA PRO A 149 -7.31 2.56 19.40
C PRO A 149 -6.04 2.20 18.61
N ALA A 150 -5.95 0.98 18.09
CA ALA A 150 -4.87 0.59 17.17
C ALA A 150 -5.19 0.95 15.71
N LEU A 151 -6.42 1.32 15.36
CA LEU A 151 -6.75 1.71 13.99
C LEU A 151 -6.22 3.12 13.71
N THR A 152 -5.58 3.28 12.55
CA THR A 152 -5.25 4.58 11.99
C THR A 152 -6.08 4.86 10.75
N ALA A 153 -6.47 6.12 10.57
CA ALA A 153 -7.23 6.56 9.42
C ALA A 153 -6.55 7.76 8.74
N THR A 154 -6.60 7.78 7.42
CA THR A 154 -6.10 8.87 6.57
C THR A 154 -7.16 9.21 5.54
N LEU A 155 -7.45 10.50 5.34
CA LEU A 155 -8.32 11.02 4.31
C LEU A 155 -7.51 11.88 3.33
N GLY A 156 -7.74 11.69 2.04
CA GLY A 156 -7.26 12.59 1.00
C GLY A 156 -8.35 12.98 -0.01
N PHE A 157 -8.16 14.15 -0.62
CA PHE A 157 -9.04 14.78 -1.61
C PHE A 157 -8.47 14.61 -3.02
N GLY A 158 -9.27 14.07 -3.94
CA GLY A 158 -8.86 13.87 -5.32
C GLY A 158 -8.97 15.11 -6.19
N PRO A 159 -8.32 15.10 -7.38
CA PRO A 159 -8.19 16.27 -8.24
C PRO A 159 -9.49 16.78 -8.86
N ALA A 160 -10.50 15.90 -9.04
CA ALA A 160 -11.80 16.31 -9.58
C ALA A 160 -12.67 17.04 -8.55
N LEU A 161 -12.42 16.83 -7.26
CA LEU A 161 -13.28 17.33 -6.20
C LEU A 161 -13.36 18.86 -6.15
N PRO A 162 -12.25 19.64 -6.16
CA PRO A 162 -12.31 21.11 -6.14
C PRO A 162 -13.22 21.70 -7.21
N ALA A 163 -13.11 21.22 -8.45
CA ALA A 163 -13.97 21.68 -9.55
C ALA A 163 -15.46 21.40 -9.27
N ARG A 164 -15.81 20.24 -8.70
CA ARG A 164 -17.19 19.92 -8.29
C ARG A 164 -17.72 20.83 -7.19
N LEU A 165 -16.83 21.32 -6.32
CA LEU A 165 -17.16 22.25 -5.24
C LEU A 165 -17.19 23.72 -5.70
N GLY A 166 -16.71 24.03 -6.91
CA GLY A 166 -16.49 25.41 -7.36
C GLY A 166 -15.30 26.08 -6.67
N ARG A 167 -14.25 25.31 -6.37
CA ARG A 167 -13.04 25.73 -5.66
C ARG A 167 -11.79 25.54 -6.52
N THR A 168 -10.72 26.24 -6.15
CA THR A 168 -9.40 26.08 -6.77
C THR A 168 -8.68 24.87 -6.16
N PRO A 169 -8.13 23.95 -6.96
CA PRO A 169 -7.35 22.83 -6.42
C PRO A 169 -6.01 23.32 -5.83
N PRO A 170 -5.42 22.61 -4.86
CA PRO A 170 -4.01 22.79 -4.49
C PRO A 170 -3.09 22.68 -5.71
N ASP A 171 -2.05 23.51 -5.79
CA ASP A 171 -1.22 23.71 -7.00
C ASP A 171 -0.67 22.42 -7.64
N LEU A 172 -0.33 21.41 -6.82
CA LEU A 172 0.27 20.15 -7.30
C LEU A 172 -0.75 19.00 -7.40
N LEU A 173 -2.02 19.24 -7.06
CA LEU A 173 -3.07 18.23 -7.14
C LEU A 173 -3.56 18.09 -8.59
N ARG A 174 -3.12 17.02 -9.25
CA ARG A 174 -3.51 16.71 -10.64
C ARG A 174 -3.62 15.20 -10.85
N ASP A 175 -4.38 14.83 -11.87
CA ASP A 175 -4.43 13.45 -12.35
C ASP A 175 -3.06 13.00 -12.88
N LEU A 176 -2.78 11.71 -12.77
CA LEU A 176 -1.64 11.10 -13.45
C LEU A 176 -1.93 11.01 -14.97
N PRO A 177 -0.91 11.13 -15.82
CA PRO A 177 -1.07 10.82 -17.23
C PRO A 177 -1.38 9.34 -17.44
N ALA A 178 -1.81 8.98 -18.65
CA ALA A 178 -1.90 7.58 -19.04
C ALA A 178 -0.49 6.99 -19.23
N PHE A 179 -0.27 5.78 -18.71
CA PHE A 179 0.98 5.06 -18.90
C PHE A 179 0.79 3.84 -19.82
N PRO A 180 1.78 3.46 -20.64
CA PRO A 180 1.76 2.20 -21.35
C PRO A 180 1.58 1.01 -20.40
N GLY A 181 0.71 0.06 -20.76
CA GLY A 181 0.39 -1.12 -19.94
C GLY A 181 -0.68 -0.89 -18.87
N ASP A 182 -1.23 0.33 -18.75
CA ASP A 182 -2.38 0.58 -17.87
C ASP A 182 -3.65 -0.11 -18.39
N ASN A 183 -4.32 -0.86 -17.51
CA ASN A 183 -5.62 -1.48 -17.73
C ASN A 183 -6.61 -1.03 -16.64
N LEU A 184 -6.70 0.29 -16.45
CA LEU A 184 -7.41 0.89 -15.33
C LEU A 184 -8.93 0.81 -15.51
N THR A 185 -9.62 0.10 -14.60
CA THR A 185 -11.08 0.18 -14.46
C THR A 185 -11.53 1.44 -13.72
N HIS A 186 -10.66 1.96 -12.85
CA HIS A 186 -10.86 3.21 -12.13
C HIS A 186 -9.58 4.07 -12.20
N ARG A 187 -9.72 5.34 -12.60
CA ARG A 187 -8.59 6.27 -12.78
C ARG A 187 -8.44 7.30 -11.67
N THR A 188 -9.56 7.72 -11.09
CA THR A 188 -9.65 8.82 -10.13
C THR A 188 -10.62 8.45 -9.01
N ALA A 189 -10.74 9.31 -7.99
CA ALA A 189 -11.79 9.29 -6.97
C ALA A 189 -11.91 10.70 -6.37
N ASP A 190 -13.07 11.12 -5.88
CA ASP A 190 -13.19 12.42 -5.18
C ASP A 190 -12.55 12.37 -3.79
N LEU A 191 -12.68 11.25 -3.08
CA LEU A 191 -12.05 10.99 -1.79
C LEU A 191 -11.32 9.65 -1.79
N VAL A 192 -10.18 9.60 -1.11
CA VAL A 192 -9.46 8.35 -0.82
C VAL A 192 -9.30 8.25 0.69
N LEU A 193 -9.86 7.19 1.27
CA LEU A 193 -9.66 6.84 2.68
C LEU A 193 -8.73 5.63 2.78
N GLN A 194 -7.74 5.74 3.65
CA GLN A 194 -6.92 4.63 4.11
C GLN A 194 -7.27 4.31 5.55
N PHE A 195 -7.57 3.04 5.84
CA PHE A 195 -7.63 2.51 7.20
C PHE A 195 -6.54 1.46 7.37
N CYS A 196 -5.81 1.51 8.48
CA CYS A 196 -4.82 0.51 8.84
C CYS A 196 -5.04 0.04 10.27
N ALA A 197 -4.91 -1.27 10.52
CA ALA A 197 -5.13 -1.87 11.83
C ALA A 197 -4.43 -3.23 11.92
N PRO A 198 -4.26 -3.79 13.13
CA PRO A 198 -3.75 -5.15 13.29
C PRO A 198 -4.66 -6.21 12.65
N THR A 199 -5.98 -6.00 12.66
CA THR A 199 -6.97 -6.96 12.16
C THR A 199 -7.88 -6.35 11.07
N PRO A 200 -8.36 -7.16 10.09
CA PRO A 200 -9.24 -6.66 9.03
C PRO A 200 -10.67 -6.37 9.50
N GLY A 201 -11.10 -6.93 10.63
CA GLY A 201 -12.44 -6.73 11.20
C GLY A 201 -12.68 -5.27 11.57
N ALA A 202 -11.74 -4.66 12.31
CA ALA A 202 -11.80 -3.25 12.69
C ALA A 202 -11.90 -2.31 11.47
N LEU A 203 -11.17 -2.62 10.39
CA LEU A 203 -11.21 -1.85 9.15
C LEU A 203 -12.59 -1.89 8.48
N THR A 204 -13.22 -3.07 8.47
CA THR A 204 -14.54 -3.26 7.87
C THR A 204 -15.62 -2.56 8.69
N ALA A 205 -15.56 -2.64 10.02
CA ALA A 205 -16.46 -1.92 10.90
C ALA A 205 -16.34 -0.39 10.69
N GLN A 206 -15.11 0.15 10.73
CA GLN A 206 -14.86 1.59 10.53
C GLN A 206 -15.41 2.09 9.19
N ALA A 207 -15.12 1.39 8.09
CA ALA A 207 -15.62 1.77 6.77
C ALA A 207 -17.15 1.72 6.70
N THR A 208 -17.78 0.73 7.34
CA THR A 208 -19.24 0.59 7.38
C THR A 208 -19.89 1.73 8.16
N THR A 209 -19.33 2.09 9.33
CA THR A 209 -19.81 3.22 10.13
C THR A 209 -19.76 4.53 9.34
N LEU A 210 -18.63 4.85 8.72
CA LEU A 210 -18.49 6.08 7.94
C LEU A 210 -19.45 6.15 6.75
N LEU A 211 -19.59 5.04 6.00
CA LEU A 211 -20.52 4.97 4.87
C LEU A 211 -21.99 5.13 5.31
N THR A 212 -22.34 4.62 6.49
CA THR A 212 -23.69 4.75 7.05
C THR A 212 -23.98 6.20 7.48
N GLU A 213 -23.04 6.85 8.17
CA GLU A 213 -23.13 8.24 8.63
C GLU A 213 -23.23 9.29 7.51
N ALA A 214 -22.82 8.93 6.31
CA ALA A 214 -22.87 9.77 5.12
C ALA A 214 -23.72 9.14 4.00
N ALA A 215 -24.71 8.34 4.37
CA ALA A 215 -25.65 7.75 3.42
C ALA A 215 -26.26 8.84 2.51
N GLY A 216 -26.27 8.57 1.21
CA GLY A 216 -26.74 9.51 0.19
C GLY A 216 -25.75 10.63 -0.18
N THR A 217 -24.66 10.83 0.57
CA THR A 217 -23.65 11.86 0.25
C THR A 217 -22.58 11.33 -0.70
N PHE A 218 -22.18 10.07 -0.53
CA PHE A 218 -21.11 9.44 -1.31
C PHE A 218 -21.58 8.16 -2.00
N ARG A 219 -20.96 7.86 -3.13
CA ARG A 219 -21.01 6.56 -3.78
C ARG A 219 -19.65 5.88 -3.65
N THR A 220 -19.64 4.62 -3.25
CA THR A 220 -18.40 3.83 -3.23
C THR A 220 -17.97 3.55 -4.66
N ARG A 221 -16.82 4.10 -5.04
CA ARG A 221 -16.22 3.88 -6.35
C ARG A 221 -15.54 2.53 -6.41
N TRP A 222 -14.69 2.25 -5.44
CA TRP A 222 -14.08 0.93 -5.23
C TRP A 222 -13.56 0.80 -3.80
N ARG A 223 -13.39 -0.45 -3.38
CA ARG A 223 -12.91 -0.83 -2.05
C ARG A 223 -11.90 -1.96 -2.21
N GLN A 224 -10.73 -1.84 -1.59
CA GLN A 224 -9.69 -2.87 -1.65
C GLN A 224 -9.12 -3.19 -0.26
N PRO A 225 -9.49 -4.33 0.36
CA PRO A 225 -8.75 -4.86 1.49
C PRO A 225 -7.38 -5.37 1.05
N ALA A 226 -6.38 -5.21 1.91
CA ALA A 226 -5.02 -5.67 1.68
C ALA A 226 -4.32 -5.98 3.01
N HIS A 227 -3.20 -6.69 2.97
CA HIS A 227 -2.47 -7.15 4.14
C HIS A 227 -0.96 -7.23 3.88
N LEU A 228 -0.19 -7.17 4.96
CA LEU A 228 1.21 -7.58 4.96
C LEU A 228 1.30 -9.06 5.30
N PRO A 229 2.24 -9.81 4.69
CA PRO A 229 2.51 -11.15 5.16
C PRO A 229 3.12 -11.13 6.57
N PRO A 230 2.98 -12.22 7.34
CA PRO A 230 3.68 -12.37 8.61
C PRO A 230 5.18 -12.12 8.43
N THR A 231 5.71 -11.14 9.14
CA THR A 231 7.10 -10.70 9.05
C THR A 231 7.64 -10.53 10.48
N PRO A 232 8.82 -11.08 10.80
CA PRO A 232 9.43 -10.88 12.11
C PRO A 232 9.63 -9.38 12.42
N PRO A 233 9.53 -8.96 13.70
CA PRO A 233 9.78 -7.58 14.09
C PRO A 233 11.14 -7.08 13.59
N GLY A 234 11.18 -5.86 13.05
CA GLY A 234 12.41 -5.24 12.54
C GLY A 234 12.90 -5.75 11.19
N GLN A 235 12.20 -6.67 10.53
CA GLN A 235 12.53 -7.13 9.18
C GLN A 235 11.63 -6.49 8.12
N THR A 236 12.18 -6.28 6.93
CA THR A 236 11.42 -5.83 5.76
C THR A 236 10.46 -6.93 5.28
N PRO A 237 9.16 -6.64 5.13
CA PRO A 237 8.19 -7.59 4.59
C PRO A 237 8.54 -8.04 3.17
N ARG A 238 7.93 -9.14 2.74
CA ARG A 238 8.03 -9.63 1.36
C ARG A 238 6.75 -9.38 0.58
N ASN A 239 6.85 -9.26 -0.74
CA ASN A 239 5.70 -9.23 -1.62
C ASN A 239 5.40 -10.63 -2.21
N LEU A 240 4.36 -10.75 -3.04
CA LEU A 240 3.96 -12.02 -3.67
C LEU A 240 5.00 -12.62 -4.63
N LEU A 241 5.99 -11.83 -5.07
CA LEU A 241 7.10 -12.33 -5.89
C LEU A 241 8.23 -12.92 -5.03
N GLY A 242 8.11 -12.83 -3.70
CA GLY A 242 9.07 -13.35 -2.73
C GLY A 242 10.23 -12.40 -2.41
N PHE A 243 10.26 -11.19 -2.97
CA PHE A 243 11.29 -10.19 -2.71
C PHE A 243 10.93 -9.32 -1.51
N LYS A 244 11.95 -8.85 -0.78
CA LYS A 244 11.78 -7.83 0.26
C LYS A 244 11.30 -6.53 -0.38
N ASP A 245 10.29 -5.90 0.24
CA ASP A 245 9.67 -4.67 -0.26
C ASP A 245 9.56 -3.64 0.86
N GLY A 246 10.28 -2.52 0.70
CA GLY A 246 10.34 -1.44 1.69
C GLY A 246 11.76 -1.02 2.09
N THR A 247 12.78 -1.77 1.68
CA THR A 247 14.20 -1.57 2.07
C THR A 247 14.71 -0.13 1.91
N GLU A 248 14.42 0.51 0.78
CA GLU A 248 14.91 1.87 0.42
C GLU A 248 13.87 2.96 0.65
N ASN A 249 12.92 2.76 1.57
CA ASN A 249 12.03 3.84 1.99
C ASN A 249 12.81 4.94 2.74
N PRO A 250 12.37 6.20 2.63
CA PRO A 250 13.00 7.30 3.36
C PRO A 250 12.98 7.06 4.87
N THR A 251 14.06 7.46 5.55
CA THR A 251 14.06 7.54 7.02
C THR A 251 13.09 8.62 7.52
N PRO A 252 12.75 8.67 8.82
CA PRO A 252 11.95 9.77 9.38
C PRO A 252 12.51 11.16 9.03
N GLU A 253 13.82 11.35 9.10
CA GLU A 253 14.48 12.61 8.77
C GLU A 253 14.38 12.93 7.26
N GLU A 254 14.53 11.92 6.40
CA GLU A 254 14.31 12.09 4.96
C GLU A 254 12.84 12.37 4.64
N CYS A 255 11.89 11.89 5.46
CA CYS A 255 10.46 12.18 5.28
C CYS A 255 10.16 13.67 5.45
N GLU A 256 10.79 14.34 6.42
CA GLU A 256 10.69 15.81 6.59
C GLU A 256 11.10 16.55 5.32
N ARG A 257 12.14 16.03 4.64
CA ARG A 257 12.67 16.64 3.44
C ARG A 257 11.82 16.37 2.18
N TRP A 258 11.24 15.19 2.03
CA TRP A 258 10.72 14.73 0.73
C TRP A 258 9.22 14.43 0.71
N ILE A 259 8.59 14.24 1.86
CA ILE A 259 7.21 13.75 1.95
C ILE A 259 6.28 14.88 2.39
N TRP A 260 6.67 15.63 3.43
CA TRP A 260 5.81 16.63 4.05
C TRP A 260 5.96 18.02 3.42
N THR A 261 4.85 18.76 3.37
CA THR A 261 4.79 20.22 3.14
C THR A 261 3.72 20.77 4.07
N ASP A 262 4.11 21.57 5.06
CA ASP A 262 3.18 22.13 6.07
C ASP A 262 2.23 21.09 6.68
N ASP A 263 2.77 19.91 7.04
CA ASP A 263 2.03 18.75 7.57
C ASP A 263 1.03 18.06 6.61
N ALA A 264 1.00 18.50 5.35
CA ALA A 264 0.30 17.85 4.25
C ALA A 264 1.25 16.98 3.39
N THR A 265 0.66 16.08 2.61
CA THR A 265 1.37 15.27 1.60
C THR A 265 0.43 14.95 0.45
N TYR A 266 0.95 14.43 -0.65
CA TYR A 266 0.15 13.80 -1.68
C TYR A 266 0.25 12.28 -1.56
N LEU A 267 -0.80 11.59 -1.98
CA LEU A 267 -0.91 10.13 -2.03
C LEU A 267 -1.22 9.72 -3.47
N VAL A 268 -0.45 8.77 -3.99
CA VAL A 268 -0.80 7.99 -5.16
C VAL A 268 -1.14 6.57 -4.72
N VAL A 269 -2.32 6.08 -5.13
CA VAL A 269 -2.72 4.67 -4.95
C VAL A 269 -2.74 3.99 -6.32
N ARG A 270 -2.08 2.84 -6.43
CA ARG A 270 -2.15 1.96 -7.60
C ARG A 270 -2.49 0.55 -7.15
N ARG A 271 -3.54 -0.04 -7.72
CA ARG A 271 -3.78 -1.48 -7.60
C ARG A 271 -3.08 -2.18 -8.74
N ILE A 272 -1.99 -2.85 -8.43
CA ILE A 272 -1.08 -3.49 -9.40
C ILE A 272 -1.30 -4.99 -9.32
N HIS A 273 -1.92 -5.56 -10.33
CA HIS A 273 -1.98 -7.01 -10.48
C HIS A 273 -0.60 -7.55 -10.80
N LEU A 274 -0.23 -8.66 -10.15
CA LEU A 274 1.05 -9.32 -10.36
C LEU A 274 0.81 -10.67 -11.06
N LYS A 275 1.51 -10.88 -12.17
CA LYS A 275 1.58 -12.16 -12.89
C LYS A 275 2.54 -13.11 -12.16
N VAL A 276 2.14 -13.52 -10.95
CA VAL A 276 3.01 -14.21 -9.98
C VAL A 276 3.54 -15.51 -10.55
N LYS A 277 2.72 -16.32 -11.21
CA LYS A 277 3.13 -17.63 -11.74
C LYS A 277 4.15 -17.46 -12.87
N GLU A 278 3.91 -16.50 -13.73
CA GLU A 278 4.75 -16.18 -14.88
C GLU A 278 6.12 -15.70 -14.41
N PHE A 279 6.18 -14.79 -13.44
CA PHE A 279 7.44 -14.27 -12.92
C PHE A 279 8.21 -15.32 -12.11
N THR A 280 7.52 -16.04 -11.21
CA THR A 280 8.17 -17.01 -10.31
C THR A 280 8.63 -18.29 -11.02
N SER A 281 8.15 -18.55 -12.24
CA SER A 281 8.62 -19.67 -13.08
C SER A 281 9.93 -19.37 -13.83
N LEU A 282 10.36 -18.11 -13.89
CA LEU A 282 11.66 -17.74 -14.45
C LEU A 282 12.81 -18.30 -13.59
N PRO A 283 14.01 -18.54 -14.17
CA PRO A 283 15.19 -18.85 -13.38
C PRO A 283 15.43 -17.78 -12.30
N LEU A 284 15.84 -18.19 -11.09
CA LEU A 284 16.05 -17.25 -9.97
C LEU A 284 16.99 -16.10 -10.35
N THR A 285 18.06 -16.39 -11.09
CA THR A 285 19.00 -15.37 -11.59
C THR A 285 18.33 -14.34 -12.49
N THR A 286 17.31 -14.73 -13.26
CA THR A 286 16.53 -13.81 -14.10
C THR A 286 15.62 -12.94 -13.23
N GLN A 287 14.95 -13.53 -12.24
CA GLN A 287 14.13 -12.77 -11.27
C GLN A 287 14.99 -11.74 -10.52
N GLU A 288 16.13 -12.15 -9.97
CA GLU A 288 17.03 -11.28 -9.22
C GLU A 288 17.64 -10.18 -10.08
N ARG A 289 17.92 -10.44 -11.37
CA ARG A 289 18.37 -9.42 -12.32
C ARG A 289 17.27 -8.42 -12.67
N ALA A 290 16.04 -8.89 -12.88
CA ALA A 290 14.89 -8.02 -13.14
C ALA A 290 14.60 -7.10 -11.95
N ILE A 291 14.75 -7.59 -10.72
CA ILE A 291 14.61 -6.74 -9.52
C ILE A 291 15.85 -5.88 -9.30
N GLY A 292 17.05 -6.44 -9.46
CA GLY A 292 18.34 -5.83 -9.11
C GLY A 292 18.78 -6.08 -7.66
N ARG A 293 18.17 -7.04 -6.97
CA ARG A 293 18.51 -7.47 -5.60
C ARG A 293 18.42 -8.99 -5.48
N HIS A 294 19.17 -9.56 -4.54
CA HIS A 294 19.03 -10.96 -4.17
C HIS A 294 17.69 -11.21 -3.49
N ARG A 295 16.99 -12.28 -3.88
CA ARG A 295 15.66 -12.58 -3.35
C ARG A 295 15.74 -12.92 -1.88
N ASP A 296 16.74 -13.70 -1.47
CA ASP A 296 16.88 -14.17 -0.08
C ASP A 296 17.29 -13.03 0.86
N SER A 297 18.49 -12.46 0.70
CA SER A 297 19.00 -11.43 1.61
C SER A 297 18.33 -10.06 1.44
N GLY A 298 17.85 -9.74 0.24
CA GLY A 298 17.45 -8.38 -0.16
C GLY A 298 18.62 -7.49 -0.53
N ALA A 299 19.87 -7.98 -0.46
CA ALA A 299 21.04 -7.19 -0.80
C ALA A 299 21.05 -6.82 -2.30
N PRO A 300 21.60 -5.66 -2.68
CA PRO A 300 21.91 -5.37 -4.08
C PRO A 300 22.77 -6.48 -4.70
N LEU A 301 22.65 -6.72 -6.00
CA LEU A 301 23.46 -7.74 -6.66
C LEU A 301 24.96 -7.45 -6.50
N GLY A 302 25.71 -8.46 -6.05
CA GLY A 302 27.15 -8.32 -5.74
C GLY A 302 27.47 -7.69 -4.38
N ARG A 303 26.45 -7.44 -3.55
CA ARG A 303 26.57 -6.97 -2.16
C ARG A 303 26.06 -8.03 -1.18
N ARG A 304 26.27 -7.81 0.12
CA ARG A 304 25.99 -8.84 1.15
C ARG A 304 24.79 -8.51 2.01
N HIS A 305 24.59 -7.24 2.34
CA HIS A 305 23.54 -6.82 3.28
C HIS A 305 22.42 -6.09 2.56
N GLU A 306 21.21 -6.22 3.11
CA GLU A 306 20.00 -5.59 2.57
C GLU A 306 20.17 -4.08 2.35
N HIS A 307 20.78 -3.39 3.32
CA HIS A 307 20.96 -1.93 3.33
C HIS A 307 22.32 -1.49 2.77
N ASP A 308 23.05 -2.35 2.06
CA ASP A 308 24.21 -1.91 1.27
C ASP A 308 23.71 -0.95 0.15
N ASP A 309 24.44 0.13 -0.13
CA ASP A 309 24.05 1.16 -1.10
C ASP A 309 23.87 0.60 -2.54
N VAL A 310 22.84 1.09 -3.23
CA VAL A 310 22.59 0.83 -4.65
C VAL A 310 23.10 2.02 -5.46
N ASP A 311 24.38 1.97 -5.85
CA ASP A 311 24.90 2.90 -6.84
C ASP A 311 24.60 2.42 -8.26
N VAL A 312 23.51 2.94 -8.82
CA VAL A 312 23.05 2.63 -10.19
C VAL A 312 24.01 3.10 -11.30
N PHE A 313 25.01 3.94 -10.97
CA PHE A 313 26.02 4.42 -11.91
C PHE A 313 27.34 3.67 -11.79
N ALA A 314 27.53 2.86 -10.73
CA ALA A 314 28.74 2.09 -10.52
C ALA A 314 28.95 1.06 -11.64
N LYS A 315 30.22 0.88 -12.02
CA LYS A 315 30.66 -0.03 -13.07
C LYS A 315 31.74 -0.98 -12.54
N THR A 316 31.81 -2.18 -13.13
CA THR A 316 32.93 -3.10 -12.97
C THR A 316 34.16 -2.54 -13.71
N PRO A 317 35.38 -3.05 -13.45
CA PRO A 317 36.58 -2.68 -14.18
C PRO A 317 36.45 -2.85 -15.71
N GLU A 318 35.64 -3.81 -16.15
CA GLU A 318 35.33 -4.07 -17.57
C GLU A 318 34.28 -3.10 -18.16
N GLY A 319 33.86 -2.08 -17.39
CA GLY A 319 32.94 -1.04 -17.85
C GLY A 319 31.45 -1.41 -17.85
N ARG A 320 31.09 -2.58 -17.32
CA ARG A 320 29.68 -3.02 -17.20
C ARG A 320 29.03 -2.44 -15.94
N TYR A 321 27.76 -2.05 -15.99
CA TYR A 321 27.05 -1.63 -14.77
C TYR A 321 26.93 -2.78 -13.76
N THR A 322 27.13 -2.47 -12.48
CA THR A 322 26.96 -3.44 -11.38
C THR A 322 25.48 -3.74 -11.14
N THR A 323 24.61 -2.72 -11.21
CA THR A 323 23.16 -2.89 -11.27
C THR A 323 22.72 -3.08 -12.73
N PRO A 324 21.96 -4.15 -13.07
CA PRO A 324 21.51 -4.38 -14.44
C PRO A 324 20.76 -3.18 -15.03
N LEU A 325 20.97 -2.91 -16.33
CA LEU A 325 20.45 -1.72 -17.01
C LEU A 325 18.93 -1.58 -16.93
N HIS A 326 18.23 -2.72 -16.94
CA HIS A 326 16.77 -2.84 -16.92
C HIS A 326 16.22 -3.31 -15.56
N ALA A 327 17.02 -3.27 -14.50
CA ALA A 327 16.56 -3.64 -13.17
C ALA A 327 15.54 -2.64 -12.61
N HIS A 328 14.53 -3.15 -11.93
CA HIS A 328 13.48 -2.38 -11.25
C HIS A 328 14.06 -1.32 -10.30
N VAL A 329 14.99 -1.71 -9.40
CA VAL A 329 15.63 -0.78 -8.46
C VAL A 329 16.44 0.32 -9.17
N ARG A 330 16.90 0.05 -10.40
CA ARG A 330 17.58 1.05 -11.22
C ARG A 330 16.58 2.06 -11.75
N ALA A 331 15.53 1.61 -12.43
CA ALA A 331 14.50 2.47 -12.98
C ALA A 331 13.82 3.34 -11.90
N ALA A 332 13.62 2.79 -10.70
CA ALA A 332 13.03 3.47 -9.56
C ALA A 332 14.01 4.33 -8.73
N SER A 333 15.30 4.40 -9.10
CA SER A 333 16.31 5.03 -8.26
C SER A 333 16.08 6.55 -8.09
N PRO A 334 16.12 7.07 -6.85
CA PRO A 334 15.98 8.52 -6.60
C PRO A 334 17.17 9.33 -7.12
N ARG A 335 18.29 8.68 -7.51
CA ARG A 335 19.45 9.36 -8.10
C ARG A 335 19.13 10.07 -9.42
N TYR A 336 18.08 9.65 -10.13
CA TYR A 336 17.60 10.34 -11.34
C TYR A 336 16.74 11.58 -11.04
N ASP A 337 16.32 11.77 -9.80
CA ASP A 337 15.40 12.85 -9.37
C ASP A 337 16.03 13.75 -8.31
N GLY A 338 17.35 13.93 -8.35
CA GLY A 338 18.07 14.78 -7.39
C GLY A 338 17.98 14.28 -5.95
N GLY A 339 17.73 12.99 -5.76
CA GLY A 339 17.52 12.37 -4.45
C GLY A 339 16.09 12.44 -3.93
N ALA A 340 15.13 12.99 -4.69
CA ALA A 340 13.73 13.03 -4.27
C ALA A 340 13.17 11.63 -4.06
N ARG A 341 12.45 11.43 -2.94
CA ARG A 341 11.91 10.13 -2.53
C ARG A 341 10.40 10.16 -2.40
N MET A 342 9.79 8.98 -2.54
CA MET A 342 8.43 8.70 -2.12
C MET A 342 8.46 7.67 -0.99
N LEU A 343 7.59 7.82 -0.01
CA LEU A 343 7.38 6.81 1.03
C LEU A 343 6.41 5.76 0.48
N ARG A 344 6.93 4.56 0.21
CA ARG A 344 6.15 3.45 -0.35
C ARG A 344 5.59 2.59 0.78
N ARG A 345 4.27 2.50 0.87
CA ARG A 345 3.56 1.78 1.93
C ARG A 345 2.63 0.73 1.33
N GLY A 346 3.22 -0.15 0.51
CA GLY A 346 2.51 -1.16 -0.27
C GLY A 346 2.00 -2.33 0.58
N TYR A 347 0.87 -2.90 0.17
CA TYR A 347 0.24 -4.06 0.80
C TYR A 347 -0.09 -5.13 -0.24
N THR A 348 -0.06 -6.40 0.14
CA THR A 348 -0.56 -7.48 -0.72
C THR A 348 -2.08 -7.47 -0.72
N TYR A 349 -2.69 -7.55 -1.90
CA TYR A 349 -4.12 -7.88 -2.02
C TYR A 349 -4.29 -9.25 -2.67
N ASP A 350 -5.33 -9.97 -2.26
CA ASP A 350 -5.71 -11.26 -2.83
C ASP A 350 -7.23 -11.35 -2.87
N ASN A 351 -7.80 -11.19 -4.07
CA ASN A 351 -9.22 -11.34 -4.32
C ASN A 351 -9.53 -12.71 -4.98
N GLY A 352 -8.56 -13.63 -5.00
CA GLY A 352 -8.65 -14.95 -5.61
C GLY A 352 -7.51 -15.22 -6.61
N PRO A 353 -7.44 -16.46 -7.14
CA PRO A 353 -6.29 -16.94 -7.92
C PRO A 353 -5.94 -16.11 -9.15
N ALA A 354 -6.93 -15.46 -9.78
CA ALA A 354 -6.77 -14.66 -10.99
C ALA A 354 -6.54 -13.15 -10.71
N ASP A 355 -6.69 -12.70 -9.46
CA ASP A 355 -6.65 -11.28 -9.12
C ASP A 355 -6.05 -11.07 -7.73
N ARG A 356 -4.72 -11.06 -7.72
CA ARG A 356 -3.89 -10.75 -6.57
C ARG A 356 -2.70 -9.92 -7.02
N GLY A 357 -2.10 -9.19 -6.08
CA GLY A 357 -0.99 -8.32 -6.40
C GLY A 357 -0.63 -7.36 -5.29
N LEU A 358 -0.18 -6.17 -5.67
CA LEU A 358 0.26 -5.11 -4.77
C LEU A 358 -0.75 -3.95 -4.82
N LEU A 359 -1.32 -3.62 -3.67
CA LEU A 359 -1.95 -2.33 -3.43
C LEU A 359 -0.84 -1.36 -3.03
N PHE A 360 -0.34 -0.63 -4.01
CA PHE A 360 0.77 0.29 -3.87
C PHE A 360 0.28 1.66 -3.44
N LEU A 361 0.80 2.16 -2.32
CA LEU A 361 0.56 3.51 -1.82
C LEU A 361 1.90 4.24 -1.79
N ALA A 362 1.97 5.42 -2.40
CA ALA A 362 3.14 6.28 -2.36
C ALA A 362 2.75 7.66 -1.84
N TYR A 363 3.42 8.07 -0.76
CA TYR A 363 3.33 9.42 -0.23
C TYR A 363 4.52 10.25 -0.71
N MET A 364 4.29 11.52 -1.02
CA MET A 364 5.30 12.42 -1.57
C MET A 364 4.86 13.89 -1.52
N ARG A 365 5.82 14.81 -1.62
CA ARG A 365 5.57 16.24 -1.76
C ARG A 365 4.95 16.65 -3.10
N ASP A 366 5.32 16.01 -4.20
CA ASP A 366 4.82 16.33 -5.56
C ASP A 366 4.53 15.04 -6.35
N PRO A 367 3.28 14.79 -6.78
CA PRO A 367 2.93 13.65 -7.64
C PRO A 367 3.70 13.57 -8.97
N ALA A 368 4.34 14.66 -9.43
CA ALA A 368 5.24 14.63 -10.58
C ALA A 368 6.35 13.59 -10.43
N LEU A 369 6.84 13.38 -9.20
CA LEU A 369 7.86 12.37 -8.93
C LEU A 369 7.34 10.97 -9.26
N PHE A 370 6.08 10.65 -8.93
CA PHE A 370 5.47 9.35 -9.26
C PHE A 370 5.43 9.18 -10.77
N THR A 371 4.99 10.23 -11.47
CA THR A 371 4.88 10.24 -12.93
C THR A 371 6.22 9.94 -13.60
N ARG A 372 7.28 10.67 -13.25
CA ARG A 372 8.62 10.45 -13.83
C ARG A 372 9.19 9.06 -13.51
N VAL A 373 8.97 8.57 -12.28
CA VAL A 373 9.39 7.22 -11.89
C VAL A 373 8.62 6.17 -12.70
N GLN A 374 7.30 6.29 -12.79
CA GLN A 374 6.45 5.35 -13.52
C GLN A 374 6.76 5.34 -15.02
N GLU A 375 7.06 6.48 -15.65
CA GLU A 375 7.51 6.56 -17.05
C GLU A 375 8.83 5.81 -17.30
N ARG A 376 9.77 5.88 -16.35
CA ARG A 376 11.00 5.09 -16.43
C ARG A 376 10.74 3.61 -16.26
N LEU A 377 9.82 3.24 -15.37
CA LEU A 377 9.45 1.84 -15.17
C LEU A 377 8.79 1.26 -16.42
N THR A 378 7.81 1.95 -17.02
CA THR A 378 7.14 1.45 -18.23
C THR A 378 8.05 1.35 -19.44
N SER A 379 9.11 2.17 -19.52
CA SER A 379 10.01 2.19 -20.69
C SER A 379 11.21 1.25 -20.58
N ARG A 380 11.62 0.83 -19.37
CA ARG A 380 12.94 0.19 -19.17
C ARG A 380 12.98 -0.94 -18.14
N ASP A 381 11.90 -1.25 -17.44
CA ASP A 381 11.90 -2.21 -16.34
C ASP A 381 11.54 -3.63 -16.79
N ASP A 382 12.44 -4.59 -16.53
CA ASP A 382 12.22 -6.02 -16.81
C ASP A 382 11.10 -6.62 -15.96
N LEU A 383 10.69 -5.97 -14.86
CA LEU A 383 9.52 -6.37 -14.08
C LEU A 383 8.19 -5.95 -14.75
N HIS A 384 8.20 -4.90 -15.57
CA HIS A 384 6.98 -4.30 -16.14
C HIS A 384 6.05 -5.33 -16.83
N PRO A 385 6.52 -6.28 -17.65
CA PRO A 385 5.66 -7.28 -18.30
C PRO A 385 4.85 -8.18 -17.34
N TYR A 386 5.29 -8.26 -16.08
CA TYR A 386 4.69 -9.07 -15.02
C TYR A 386 3.79 -8.27 -14.08
N THR A 387 3.58 -6.99 -14.39
CA THR A 387 2.72 -6.08 -13.65
C THR A 387 1.62 -5.54 -14.56
N GLU A 388 0.45 -5.29 -14.00
CA GLU A 388 -0.66 -4.65 -14.71
C GLU A 388 -1.41 -3.72 -13.74
N HIS A 389 -1.44 -2.44 -14.04
CA HIS A 389 -2.14 -1.48 -13.19
C HIS A 389 -3.63 -1.50 -13.53
N ARG A 390 -4.47 -1.87 -12.54
CA ARG A 390 -5.93 -2.07 -12.71
C ARG A 390 -6.79 -1.00 -12.06
N ALA A 391 -6.27 -0.26 -11.08
CA ALA A 391 -6.94 0.91 -10.53
C ALA A 391 -5.93 1.95 -10.07
N SER A 392 -6.36 3.21 -10.06
CA SER A 392 -5.54 4.37 -9.69
C SER A 392 -6.37 5.39 -8.93
N ALA A 393 -5.72 6.14 -8.03
CA ALA A 393 -6.21 7.39 -7.49
C ALA A 393 -5.02 8.29 -7.10
N VAL A 394 -5.22 9.60 -7.20
CA VAL A 394 -4.34 10.63 -6.63
C VAL A 394 -5.13 11.40 -5.61
N ALA A 395 -4.53 11.74 -4.47
CA ALA A 395 -5.18 12.55 -3.45
C ALA A 395 -4.20 13.50 -2.78
N TYR A 396 -4.67 14.71 -2.48
CA TYR A 396 -4.06 15.61 -1.52
C TYR A 396 -4.49 15.21 -0.11
N VAL A 397 -3.55 14.89 0.76
CA VAL A 397 -3.80 14.54 2.16
C VAL A 397 -3.56 15.80 3.00
N PRO A 398 -4.62 16.48 3.47
CA PRO A 398 -4.48 17.71 4.24
C PRO A 398 -3.86 17.43 5.63
N PRO A 399 -3.44 18.49 6.35
CA PRO A 399 -3.13 18.37 7.76
C PRO A 399 -4.34 17.84 8.55
N ALA A 400 -4.06 17.16 9.66
CA ALA A 400 -5.03 16.88 10.70
C ALA A 400 -5.61 18.22 11.26
N PRO A 401 -6.88 18.21 11.70
CA PRO A 401 -7.55 19.41 12.17
C PRO A 401 -6.90 19.98 13.42
N ALA A 402 -6.89 21.31 13.54
CA ALA A 402 -6.63 21.95 14.83
C ALA A 402 -7.77 21.64 15.83
N PRO A 403 -7.58 21.87 17.14
CA PRO A 403 -8.68 21.85 18.09
C PRO A 403 -9.81 22.79 17.65
N GLY A 404 -11.02 22.24 17.50
CA GLY A 404 -12.21 22.98 17.05
C GLY A 404 -12.42 23.01 15.53
N GLU A 405 -11.44 22.58 14.73
CA GLU A 405 -11.57 22.43 13.27
C GLU A 405 -12.07 21.01 12.91
N TYR A 406 -12.61 20.84 11.70
CA TYR A 406 -12.85 19.52 11.11
C TYR A 406 -11.83 19.17 10.04
N LEU A 407 -11.61 17.86 9.81
CA LEU A 407 -10.61 17.39 8.87
C LEU A 407 -10.91 17.87 7.45
N GLY A 408 -10.00 18.64 6.88
CA GLY A 408 -10.14 19.22 5.55
C GLY A 408 -10.89 20.55 5.47
N GLU A 409 -11.25 21.17 6.59
CA GLU A 409 -11.90 22.49 6.63
C GLU A 409 -11.16 23.53 5.79
N ARG A 410 -9.84 23.65 5.99
CA ARG A 410 -8.99 24.59 5.23
C ARG A 410 -8.99 24.36 3.72
N PHE A 411 -9.22 23.12 3.29
CA PHE A 411 -9.34 22.78 1.86
C PHE A 411 -10.71 23.19 1.30
N LEU A 412 -11.75 23.26 2.13
CA LEU A 412 -13.08 23.73 1.73
C LEU A 412 -13.23 25.26 1.76
N ASP A 413 -12.42 25.93 2.59
CA ASP A 413 -12.44 27.38 2.75
C ASP A 413 -11.56 28.13 1.74
N SER A 414 -10.59 27.44 1.12
CA SER A 414 -9.67 27.99 0.11
C SER A 414 -10.29 28.30 -1.24
#